data_AF-A0A4C1SQY1-F1
#
_entry.id   AF-A0A4C1SQY1-F1
#
_cell.length_a   1.000
_cell.length_b   1.000
_cell.length_c   1.000
_cell.angle_alpha   90.00
_cell.angle_beta   90.00
_cell.angle_gamma   90.00
#
_symmetry.space_group_name_H-M   'P 1'
#
loop_
_entity.id
_entity.type
_entity.pdbx_description
1 polymer ?
#
loop_
_entity_poly.entity_id
_entity_poly.type
_entity_poly.pdbx_seq_one_letter_code
_entity_poly.pdbx_strand_id
1 'polypeptide(L)'
;MAELASPITRLLKNSKFVWSRECEVALEKIKQNITSPPILIYPDFSKPFRATTDASNEALGAVLSQLRDDRDHPIAFASRTLGATEHSSLGSGISYQSTILTSRISRARPI
;
A
#
# COMPACT_ATOMS: atom_id res chain seq x y z
N MET A 1 6.72 12.05 9.60
CA MET A 1 5.41 11.79 8.96
C MET A 1 4.23 12.39 9.70
N ALA A 2 4.17 12.33 11.04
CA ALA A 2 3.03 12.86 11.82
C ALA A 2 2.74 14.37 11.57
N GLU A 3 3.77 15.22 11.54
CA GLU A 3 3.61 16.65 11.21
C GLU A 3 3.10 16.87 9.78
N LEU A 4 3.64 16.10 8.83
CA LEU A 4 3.26 16.18 7.42
C LEU A 4 1.79 15.78 7.20
N ALA A 5 1.30 14.78 7.94
CA ALA A 5 -0.08 14.31 7.87
C ALA A 5 -1.06 15.16 8.70
N SER A 6 -0.58 16.05 9.58
CA SER A 6 -1.38 16.88 10.47
C SER A 6 -2.61 17.54 9.84
N PRO A 7 -2.53 18.22 8.67
CA PRO A 7 -3.70 18.81 8.03
C PRO A 7 -4.75 17.77 7.62
N ILE A 8 -4.33 16.59 7.16
CA ILE A 8 -5.22 15.48 6.80
C ILE A 8 -5.81 14.83 8.06
N THR A 9 -5.00 14.59 9.09
CA THR A 9 -5.47 14.04 10.37
C THR A 9 -6.52 14.92 11.04
N ARG A 10 -6.45 16.24 10.84
CA ARG A 10 -7.46 17.19 11.33
C ARG A 10 -8.83 16.97 10.68
N LEU A 11 -8.88 16.49 9.44
CA LEU A 11 -10.12 16.18 8.72
C LEU A 11 -10.85 14.94 9.27
N LEU A 12 -10.18 14.12 10.09
CA LEU A 12 -10.78 12.94 10.72
C LEU A 12 -11.56 13.25 12.01
N LYS A 13 -11.58 14.53 12.44
CA LYS A 13 -12.36 14.98 13.60
C LYS A 13 -13.81 15.26 13.20
N ASN A 14 -14.73 15.31 14.18
CA ASN A 14 -16.15 15.65 13.99
C ASN A 14 -16.39 17.14 13.62
N SER A 15 -15.65 17.65 12.65
CA SER A 15 -15.78 18.98 12.08
C SER A 15 -16.16 18.88 10.61
N LYS A 16 -16.65 19.99 10.04
CA LYS A 16 -16.96 20.05 8.61
C LYS A 16 -15.73 19.65 7.78
N PHE A 17 -15.89 18.61 6.96
CA PHE A 17 -14.84 18.16 6.05
C PHE A 17 -14.67 19.21 4.94
N VAL A 18 -13.54 19.90 4.94
CA VAL A 18 -13.18 20.88 3.91
C VAL A 18 -11.78 20.55 3.42
N TRP A 19 -11.68 20.05 2.19
CA TRP A 19 -10.39 19.76 1.57
C TRP A 19 -9.70 21.06 1.19
N SER A 20 -8.68 21.43 1.96
CA SER A 20 -7.95 22.69 1.76
C SER A 20 -6.70 22.48 0.91
N ARG A 21 -6.12 23.58 0.42
CA ARG A 21 -4.85 23.53 -0.33
C ARG A 21 -3.71 22.94 0.50
N GLU A 22 -3.71 23.17 1.80
CA GLU A 22 -2.73 22.60 2.73
C GLU A 22 -2.87 21.07 2.83
N CYS A 23 -4.10 20.55 2.75
CA CYS A 23 -4.36 19.11 2.71
C CYS A 23 -3.83 18.49 1.41
N GLU A 24 -4.06 19.15 0.28
CA GLU A 24 -3.53 18.71 -1.02
C GLU A 24 -2.00 18.67 -1.03
N VAL A 25 -1.35 19.75 -0.59
CA VAL A 25 0.12 19.83 -0.53
C VAL A 25 0.69 18.78 0.44
N ALA A 26 0.04 18.56 1.57
CA ALA A 26 0.44 17.52 2.51
C ALA A 26 0.32 16.12 1.89
N LEU A 27 -0.78 15.82 1.20
CA LEU A 27 -0.99 14.54 0.54
C LEU A 27 0.06 14.29 -0.54
N GLU A 28 0.34 15.27 -1.39
CA GLU A 28 1.36 15.16 -2.43
C GLU A 28 2.76 14.94 -1.85
N LYS A 29 3.12 15.64 -0.78
CA LYS A 29 4.39 15.39 -0.09
C LYS A 29 4.44 14.01 0.56
N ILE A 30 3.33 13.51 1.10
CA ILE A 30 3.27 12.14 1.64
C ILE A 30 3.50 11.14 0.52
N LYS A 31 2.78 11.26 -0.61
CA LYS A 31 2.97 10.42 -1.80
C LYS A 31 4.42 10.44 -2.26
N GLN A 32 5.01 11.62 -2.44
CA GLN A 32 6.41 11.75 -2.84
C GLN A 32 7.35 11.06 -1.86
N ASN A 33 7.17 11.27 -0.55
CA ASN A 33 8.03 10.63 0.44
C ASN A 33 7.93 9.10 0.42
N ILE A 34 6.73 8.54 0.27
CA ILE A 34 6.52 7.08 0.25
C ILE A 34 6.94 6.44 -1.09
N THR A 35 6.98 7.21 -2.19
CA THR A 35 7.40 6.72 -3.52
C THR A 35 8.85 7.07 -3.86
N SER A 36 9.50 7.95 -3.10
CA SER A 36 10.91 8.33 -3.31
C SER A 36 11.89 7.32 -2.70
N PRO A 37 13.05 7.08 -3.34
CA PRO A 37 14.17 6.38 -2.70
C PRO A 37 14.56 7.11 -1.41
N PRO A 38 14.78 6.43 -0.26
CA PRO A 38 15.30 5.07 -0.10
C PRO A 38 14.23 3.99 0.19
N ILE A 39 12.94 4.29 0.03
CA ILE A 39 11.86 3.40 0.44
C ILE A 39 11.64 2.26 -0.56
N LEU A 40 11.81 2.48 -1.87
CA LEU A 40 11.84 1.42 -2.89
C LEU A 40 13.29 0.98 -3.11
N ILE A 41 13.72 -0.05 -2.38
CA ILE A 41 15.06 -0.62 -2.55
C ILE A 41 15.12 -1.53 -3.78
N TYR A 42 16.29 -1.60 -4.42
CA TYR A 42 16.52 -2.60 -5.47
C TYR A 42 16.42 -4.01 -4.86
N PRO A 43 15.65 -4.93 -5.46
CA PRO A 43 15.47 -6.28 -4.96
C PRO A 43 16.80 -7.05 -4.97
N ASP A 44 17.11 -7.70 -3.86
CA ASP A 44 18.22 -8.64 -3.78
C ASP A 44 17.68 -10.07 -3.99
N PHE A 45 17.80 -10.61 -5.19
CA PHE A 45 17.24 -11.92 -5.53
C PHE A 45 17.86 -13.10 -4.77
N SER A 46 18.95 -12.89 -4.02
CA SER A 46 19.53 -13.91 -3.13
C SER A 46 18.79 -14.02 -1.78
N LYS A 47 17.96 -13.02 -1.43
CA LYS A 47 17.25 -12.95 -0.15
C LYS A 47 15.75 -13.28 -0.30
N PRO A 48 15.14 -13.86 0.75
CA PRO A 48 13.71 -14.14 0.73
C PRO A 48 12.90 -12.83 0.68
N PHE A 49 11.83 -12.84 -0.11
CA PHE A 49 10.86 -11.76 -0.16
C PHE A 49 9.76 -11.97 0.88
N ARG A 50 9.29 -10.89 1.48
CA ARG A 50 8.11 -10.86 2.34
C ARG A 50 7.00 -10.09 1.65
N ALA A 51 5.88 -10.78 1.40
CA ALA A 51 4.68 -10.17 0.89
C ALA A 51 3.68 -9.97 2.03
N THR A 52 3.25 -8.73 2.23
CA THR A 52 2.21 -8.37 3.19
C THR A 52 1.00 -7.89 2.42
N THR A 53 -0.17 -8.47 2.69
CA THR A 53 -1.41 -8.09 2.04
C THR A 53 -2.44 -7.63 3.04
N ASP A 54 -3.21 -6.63 2.64
CA ASP A 54 -4.39 -6.15 3.35
C ASP A 54 -5.58 -6.20 2.39
N ALA A 55 -6.74 -6.52 2.94
CA ALA A 55 -7.93 -6.73 2.15
C ALA A 55 -9.16 -6.19 2.85
N SER A 56 -9.95 -5.45 2.10
CA SER A 56 -11.28 -4.97 2.47
C SER A 56 -12.32 -5.54 1.50
N ASN A 57 -13.59 -5.31 1.80
CA ASN A 57 -14.68 -5.69 0.89
C ASN A 57 -14.61 -4.97 -0.47
N GLU A 58 -13.94 -3.81 -0.53
CA GLU A 58 -13.88 -2.94 -1.72
C GLU A 58 -12.57 -3.08 -2.49
N ALA A 59 -11.47 -3.39 -1.80
CA ALA A 59 -10.13 -3.31 -2.37
C ALA A 59 -9.12 -4.22 -1.66
N LEU A 60 -8.10 -4.61 -2.43
CA LEU A 60 -6.92 -5.34 -2.00
C LEU A 60 -5.67 -4.49 -2.14
N GLY A 61 -4.80 -4.54 -1.14
CA GLY A 61 -3.46 -3.96 -1.15
C GLY A 61 -2.40 -5.03 -0.87
N ALA A 62 -1.22 -4.86 -1.46
CA ALA A 62 -0.06 -5.71 -1.25
C ALA A 62 1.22 -4.87 -1.22
N VAL A 63 2.13 -5.24 -0.32
CA VAL A 63 3.49 -4.71 -0.24
C VAL A 63 4.46 -5.87 -0.35
N LEU A 64 5.36 -5.80 -1.32
CA LEU A 64 6.51 -6.69 -1.41
C LEU A 64 7.70 -6.00 -0.74
N SER A 65 8.40 -6.70 0.15
CA SER A 65 9.50 -6.15 0.94
C SER A 65 10.60 -7.20 1.14
N GLN A 66 11.78 -6.75 1.57
CA GLN A 66 12.88 -7.60 2.02
C GLN A 66 13.41 -7.12 3.36
N LEU A 67 13.81 -8.06 4.21
CA LEU A 67 14.47 -7.76 5.47
C LEU A 67 15.91 -7.28 5.19
N ARG A 68 16.23 -6.06 5.62
CA ARG A 68 17.60 -5.53 5.71
C ARG A 68 17.73 -4.78 7.03
N ASP A 69 18.88 -4.93 7.70
CA ASP A 69 19.15 -4.26 8.98
C ASP A 69 18.01 -4.42 10.01
N ASP A 70 17.47 -5.65 10.11
CA ASP A 70 16.34 -6.04 10.96
C ASP A 70 15.03 -5.27 10.73
N ARG A 71 14.87 -4.64 9.56
CA ARG A 71 13.67 -3.91 9.16
C ARG A 71 13.19 -4.34 7.78
N ASP A 72 11.90 -4.23 7.56
CA ASP A 72 11.32 -4.42 6.23
C ASP A 72 11.58 -3.20 5.37
N HIS A 73 12.23 -3.44 4.24
CA HIS A 73 12.40 -2.44 3.19
C HIS A 73 11.48 -2.79 2.03
N PRO A 74 10.50 -1.93 1.70
CA PRO A 74 9.60 -2.19 0.59
C PRO A 74 10.32 -2.14 -0.77
N ILE A 75 9.83 -2.94 -1.69
CA ILE A 75 10.36 -3.12 -3.05
C ILE A 75 9.30 -2.75 -4.06
N ALA A 76 8.04 -3.11 -3.79
CA ALA A 76 6.91 -2.78 -4.65
C ALA A 76 5.61 -2.69 -3.84
N PHE A 77 4.68 -1.89 -4.35
CA PHE A 77 3.31 -1.79 -3.87
C PHE A 77 2.37 -2.19 -5.01
N ALA A 78 1.32 -2.94 -4.71
CA ALA A 78 0.25 -3.25 -5.65
C ALA A 78 -1.10 -3.10 -4.98
N SER A 79 -2.08 -2.56 -5.69
CA SER A 79 -3.46 -2.44 -5.19
C SER A 79 -4.45 -2.70 -6.31
N ARG A 80 -5.61 -3.26 -5.96
CA ARG A 80 -6.71 -3.51 -6.91
C ARG A 80 -8.05 -3.37 -6.22
N THR A 81 -8.96 -2.60 -6.82
CA THR A 81 -10.37 -2.56 -6.42
C THR A 81 -11.08 -3.85 -6.84
N LEU A 82 -11.90 -4.41 -5.95
CA LEU A 82 -12.70 -5.60 -6.22
C LEU A 82 -13.93 -5.21 -7.06
N GLY A 83 -14.23 -5.99 -8.11
CA GLY A 83 -15.42 -5.76 -8.93
C GLY A 83 -16.70 -6.25 -8.25
N ALA A 84 -17.87 -5.82 -8.76
CA ALA A 84 -19.18 -6.21 -8.22
C ALA A 84 -19.39 -7.73 -8.12
N THR A 85 -18.77 -8.51 -8.99
CA THR A 85 -18.81 -9.99 -8.97
C THR A 85 -17.96 -10.59 -7.84
N GLU A 86 -16.93 -9.89 -7.37
CA GLU A 86 -16.03 -10.34 -6.30
C GLU A 86 -16.58 -10.00 -4.90
N HIS A 87 -17.39 -8.95 -4.78
CA HIS A 87 -18.08 -8.53 -3.54
C HIS A 87 -18.99 -9.61 -2.94
N SER A 88 -19.59 -10.45 -3.78
CA SER A 88 -20.62 -11.41 -3.35
C SER A 88 -20.06 -12.71 -2.78
N SER A 89 -18.73 -12.89 -2.77
CA SER A 89 -18.08 -14.11 -2.25
C SER A 89 -17.49 -13.87 -0.86
N LEU A 90 -18.37 -13.72 0.13
CA LEU A 90 -18.01 -13.54 1.54
C LEU A 90 -17.05 -14.64 2.03
N GLY A 91 -15.94 -14.23 2.62
CA GLY A 91 -15.01 -15.05 3.38
C GLY A 91 -13.92 -15.75 2.54
N SER A 92 -14.32 -16.55 1.55
CA SER A 92 -13.37 -17.39 0.80
C SER A 92 -12.67 -16.60 -0.31
N GLY A 93 -13.41 -15.74 -1.03
CA GLY A 93 -12.91 -15.05 -2.23
C GLY A 93 -11.77 -14.06 -1.96
N ILE A 94 -11.84 -13.36 -0.83
CA ILE A 94 -10.87 -12.33 -0.45
C ILE A 94 -9.47 -12.94 -0.21
N SER A 95 -9.40 -14.11 0.45
CA SER A 95 -8.13 -14.81 0.69
C SER A 95 -7.51 -15.33 -0.62
N TYR A 96 -8.33 -15.84 -1.55
CA TYR A 96 -7.86 -16.27 -2.87
C TYR A 96 -7.33 -15.09 -3.70
N GLN A 97 -8.05 -13.96 -3.72
CA GLN A 97 -7.63 -12.78 -4.48
C GLN A 97 -6.40 -12.10 -3.87
N SER A 98 -6.26 -12.11 -2.54
CA SER A 98 -5.05 -11.70 -1.83
C SER A 98 -3.84 -12.57 -2.20
N THR A 99 -4.04 -13.89 -2.32
CA THR A 99 -3.02 -14.83 -2.81
C THR A 99 -2.64 -14.55 -4.26
N ILE A 100 -3.61 -14.25 -5.12
CA ILE A 100 -3.36 -13.90 -6.53
C ILE A 100 -2.56 -12.60 -6.63
N LEU A 101 -2.92 -11.56 -5.87
CA LEU A 101 -2.19 -10.28 -5.86
C LEU A 101 -0.76 -10.47 -5.33
N THR A 102 -0.60 -11.25 -4.25
CA THR A 102 0.71 -11.66 -3.71
C THR A 102 1.56 -12.37 -4.76
N SER A 103 0.96 -13.30 -5.50
CA SER A 103 1.66 -14.06 -6.54
C SER A 103 2.04 -13.20 -7.75
N ARG A 104 1.32 -12.10 -8.00
CA ARG A 104 1.59 -11.17 -9.11
C ARG A 104 2.68 -10.16 -8.73
N ILE A 105 2.64 -9.63 -7.51
CA ILE A 105 3.66 -8.69 -7.03
C ILE A 105 5.02 -9.39 -6.84
N SER A 106 5.04 -10.66 -6.40
CA SER A 106 6.27 -11.45 -6.28
C SER A 106 6.83 -11.96 -7.62
N ARG A 107 6.00 -12.03 -8.67
CA ARG A 107 6.41 -12.41 -10.03
C ARG A 107 6.72 -11.22 -10.93
N ALA A 108 6.54 -9.98 -10.46
CA ALA A 108 6.94 -8.79 -11.21
C ALA A 108 8.46 -8.83 -11.38
N ARG A 109 8.93 -9.32 -12.53
CA ARG A 109 10.34 -9.28 -12.90
C ARG A 109 10.73 -7.81 -13.07
N PRO A 110 11.93 -7.39 -12.64
CA PRO A 110 12.44 -6.07 -12.98
C PRO A 110 12.55 -5.99 -14.51
N ILE A 111 12.20 -4.82 -15.03
CA ILE A 111 12.36 -4.42 -16.44
C ILE A 111 13.85 -4.35 -16.77
#